data_AF-E3QSY9-F1
#
_entry.id   AF-E3QSY9-F1
#
_cell.length_a   1.000
_cell.length_b   1.000
_cell.length_c   1.000
_cell.angle_alpha   90.00
_cell.angle_beta   90.00
_cell.angle_gamma   90.00
#
_symmetry.space_group_name_H-M   'P 1'
#
loop_
_entity.id
_entity.type
_entity.pdbx_description
1 polymer ?
#
loop_
_entity_poly.entity_id
_entity_poly.type
_entity_poly.pdbx_seq_one_letter_code
_entity_poly.pdbx_strand_id
1 'polypeptide(L)'
;MILLIFNGFFIIGSLVIGHFALYTTDGGKTYTPMPVSRFSAYYNLGETPAEVAIPQNLKMVAGDAEALTQDAMITEAQSSWGCENGEGESLDANGFPSTTCGTHVHQLLFFPQCVNTETLETTYKDRRGGTCPSGMKSMPQLRFSIRYDVRKVLPNGWTGTAPFKLSCGPAWCSHGDFINGWTEEAATNMIATTEEKMKFSAVSGALGDAGSGPTCKAKDADPSHGTGDYAKSVAVMSKRDVDSSGWSSKSRYVRA
;
A
#
# COMPACT_ATOMS: atom_id res chain seq x y z
N MET A 1 5.16 -11.34 -9.96
CA MET A 1 4.49 -10.04 -9.74
C MET A 1 3.00 -10.28 -9.83
N ILE A 2 2.26 -10.25 -8.72
CA ILE A 2 0.81 -10.48 -8.74
C ILE A 2 0.14 -9.13 -8.71
N LEU A 3 -0.40 -8.70 -9.86
CA LEU A 3 -1.28 -7.55 -9.95
C LEU A 3 -2.64 -7.93 -9.33
N LEU A 4 -2.91 -7.49 -8.11
CA LEU A 4 -4.19 -7.73 -7.45
C LEU A 4 -5.23 -6.71 -7.98
N ILE A 5 -6.13 -7.19 -8.84
CA ILE A 5 -7.27 -6.43 -9.37
C ILE A 5 -8.49 -6.79 -8.53
N PHE A 6 -9.01 -5.85 -7.75
CA PHE A 6 -10.30 -6.00 -7.06
C PHE A 6 -11.31 -4.95 -7.55
N ASN A 7 -12.48 -5.43 -7.97
CA ASN A 7 -13.71 -4.67 -8.22
C ASN A 7 -13.54 -3.29 -8.89
N GLY A 8 -13.24 -3.30 -10.19
CA GLY A 8 -13.56 -2.17 -11.08
C GLY A 8 -12.67 -0.93 -10.98
N PHE A 9 -11.69 -0.88 -10.07
CA PHE A 9 -10.69 0.18 -10.03
C PHE A 9 -9.38 -0.32 -10.64
N PHE A 10 -9.15 0.06 -11.89
CA PHE A 10 -7.84 -0.04 -12.51
C PHE A 10 -7.01 1.14 -12.01
N ILE A 11 -6.33 0.99 -10.87
CA ILE A 11 -5.15 1.82 -10.65
C ILE A 11 -4.12 1.23 -11.62
N ILE A 12 -3.68 2.00 -12.63
CA ILE A 12 -2.42 1.71 -13.35
C ILE A 12 -1.25 2.02 -12.39
N GLY A 13 -1.35 1.50 -11.18
CA GLY A 13 -0.28 1.37 -10.21
C GLY A 13 0.08 -0.09 -10.30
N SER A 14 1.34 -0.39 -10.57
CA SER A 14 1.82 -1.72 -10.24
C SER A 14 1.68 -1.83 -8.73
N LEU A 15 0.57 -2.42 -8.27
CA LEU A 15 0.41 -2.80 -6.88
C LEU A 15 1.30 -4.03 -6.71
N VAL A 16 2.60 -3.78 -6.58
CA VAL A 16 3.48 -4.72 -5.94
C VAL A 16 3.10 -4.64 -4.47
N ILE A 17 2.12 -5.44 -4.04
CA ILE A 17 2.06 -5.77 -2.61
C ILE A 17 3.31 -6.64 -2.40
N GLY A 18 4.45 -5.98 -2.16
CA GLY A 18 5.74 -6.63 -1.96
C GLY A 18 5.74 -7.53 -0.74
N HIS A 19 4.75 -7.37 0.14
CA HIS A 19 4.58 -8.16 1.35
C HIS A 19 3.17 -8.74 1.44
N PHE A 20 3.03 -10.00 1.05
CA PHE A 20 1.83 -10.76 1.38
C PHE A 20 1.72 -10.84 2.90
N ALA A 21 0.60 -10.36 3.44
CA ALA A 21 0.25 -10.63 4.82
C ALA A 21 -0.09 -12.13 4.92
N LEU A 22 0.59 -12.83 5.81
CA LEU A 22 0.51 -14.27 5.99
C LEU A 22 -0.05 -14.58 7.37
N TYR A 23 -0.82 -15.64 7.49
CA TYR A 23 -1.25 -16.18 8.77
C TYR A 23 -0.73 -17.61 8.97
N THR A 24 -0.72 -18.06 10.23
CA THR A 24 -0.38 -19.43 10.61
C THR A 24 -1.42 -20.01 11.58
N THR A 25 -1.68 -21.31 11.47
CA THR A 25 -2.54 -22.07 12.40
C THR A 25 -1.76 -23.11 13.20
N ASP A 26 -0.47 -23.28 12.93
CA ASP A 26 0.37 -24.34 13.47
C ASP A 26 1.59 -23.83 14.27
N GLY A 27 1.48 -22.58 14.76
CA GLY A 27 2.54 -21.94 15.53
C GLY A 27 3.73 -21.49 14.69
N GLY A 28 3.51 -21.14 13.41
CA GLY A 28 4.52 -20.60 12.51
C GLY A 28 5.34 -21.64 11.76
N LYS A 29 4.94 -22.92 11.75
CA LYS A 29 5.60 -23.94 10.93
C LYS A 29 5.26 -23.76 9.45
N THR A 30 4.02 -23.38 9.17
CA THR A 30 3.55 -23.04 7.83
C THR A 30 2.82 -21.70 7.82
N TYR A 31 2.81 -21.07 6.64
CA TYR A 31 2.20 -19.76 6.42
C TYR A 31 1.37 -19.77 5.15
N THR A 32 0.17 -19.21 5.25
CA THR A 32 -0.78 -19.05 4.14
C THR A 32 -1.13 -17.58 3.97
N PRO A 33 -1.37 -17.07 2.75
CA PRO A 33 -1.84 -15.70 2.56
C PRO A 33 -3.13 -15.41 3.34
N MET A 34 -3.16 -14.28 4.05
CA MET A 34 -4.36 -13.80 4.72
C MET A 34 -5.46 -13.53 3.69
N PRO A 35 -6.70 -14.00 3.93
CA PRO A 35 -7.80 -13.78 3.00
C PRO A 35 -8.18 -12.29 2.96
N VAL A 36 -7.91 -11.64 1.83
CA VAL A 36 -8.32 -10.26 1.57
C VAL A 36 -9.84 -10.22 1.35
N SER A 37 -10.54 -9.49 2.20
CA SER A 37 -11.98 -9.22 2.10
C SER A 37 -12.24 -8.02 1.19
N ARG A 38 -11.43 -6.97 1.33
CA ARG A 38 -11.58 -5.75 0.54
C ARG A 38 -10.27 -5.00 0.43
N PHE A 39 -9.97 -4.54 -0.78
CA PHE A 39 -9.02 -3.48 -1.03
C PHE A 39 -9.79 -2.22 -1.43
N SER A 40 -9.38 -1.06 -0.92
CA SER A 40 -9.95 0.22 -1.30
C SER A 40 -8.87 1.28 -1.35
N ALA A 41 -8.82 2.01 -2.45
CA ALA A 41 -7.95 3.16 -2.61
C ALA A 41 -8.80 4.43 -2.55
N TYR A 42 -8.35 5.39 -1.75
CA TYR A 42 -9.03 6.67 -1.56
C TYR A 42 -8.07 7.80 -1.89
N TYR A 43 -8.58 8.84 -2.54
CA TYR A 43 -7.86 10.09 -2.75
C TYR A 43 -8.53 11.16 -1.90
N ASN A 44 -7.74 11.76 -1.01
CA ASN A 44 -8.15 12.76 -0.03
C ASN A 44 -9.24 12.32 0.97
N LEU A 45 -8.92 12.43 2.27
CA LEU A 45 -9.81 12.05 3.38
C LEU A 45 -10.01 13.21 4.34
N GLY A 46 -10.26 14.40 3.78
CA GLY A 46 -10.49 15.62 4.53
C GLY A 46 -9.25 16.18 5.17
N GLU A 47 -8.18 16.29 4.37
CA GLU A 47 -7.03 17.11 4.69
C GLU A 47 -7.18 18.52 4.08
N THR A 48 -6.08 19.20 3.77
CA THR A 48 -6.08 20.47 3.04
C THR A 48 -6.32 20.23 1.55
N PRO A 49 -6.93 21.18 0.83
CA PRO A 49 -7.02 21.13 -0.62
C PRO A 49 -5.64 20.95 -1.26
N ALA A 50 -5.58 20.18 -2.34
CA ALA A 50 -4.40 20.01 -3.14
C ALA A 50 -4.15 21.27 -3.99
N GLU A 51 -2.88 21.64 -4.13
CA GLU A 51 -2.43 22.77 -4.96
C GLU A 51 -2.17 22.33 -6.40
N VAL A 52 -1.83 21.05 -6.61
CA VAL A 52 -1.52 20.47 -7.91
C VAL A 52 -2.13 19.09 -8.07
N ALA A 53 -2.35 18.69 -9.31
CA ALA A 53 -2.70 17.32 -9.67
C ALA A 53 -1.55 16.37 -9.31
N ILE A 54 -1.85 15.07 -9.19
CA ILE A 54 -0.81 14.04 -9.14
C ILE A 54 -0.03 14.09 -10.47
N PRO A 55 1.28 14.39 -10.46
CA PRO A 55 2.04 14.54 -11.71
C PRO A 55 2.06 13.27 -12.55
N GLN A 56 2.09 13.44 -13.87
CA GLN A 56 2.26 12.32 -14.80
C GLN A 56 3.62 11.65 -14.57
N ASN A 57 3.68 10.34 -14.81
CA ASN A 57 4.86 9.50 -14.58
C ASN A 57 5.33 9.41 -13.11
N LEU A 58 4.57 9.98 -12.17
CA LEU A 58 4.91 9.88 -10.75
C LEU A 58 4.97 8.41 -10.30
N LYS A 59 5.99 8.09 -9.52
CA LYS A 59 6.09 6.86 -8.75
C LYS A 59 6.37 7.24 -7.31
N MET A 60 5.69 6.59 -6.37
CA MET A 60 5.91 6.82 -4.96
C MET A 60 5.61 5.56 -4.17
N VAL A 61 6.21 5.48 -3.00
CA VAL A 61 6.05 4.38 -2.05
C VAL A 61 5.43 4.95 -0.79
N ALA A 62 4.37 4.32 -0.29
CA ALA A 62 3.89 4.51 1.06
C ALA A 62 4.67 3.58 1.98
N GLY A 63 5.09 4.09 3.13
CA GLY A 63 5.79 3.29 4.13
C GLY A 63 7.23 2.93 3.75
N ASP A 64 7.76 1.84 4.33
CA ASP A 64 9.16 1.44 4.20
C ASP A 64 9.25 -0.09 4.24
N ALA A 65 9.89 -0.70 3.25
CA ALA A 65 10.04 -2.14 3.16
C ALA A 65 11.13 -2.71 4.08
N GLU A 66 12.04 -1.87 4.57
CA GLU A 66 13.20 -2.24 5.39
C GLU A 66 12.97 -1.99 6.89
N ALA A 67 11.89 -1.29 7.26
CA ALA A 67 11.58 -1.00 8.65
C ALA A 67 11.21 -2.27 9.44
N LEU A 68 12.11 -2.70 10.34
CA LEU A 68 11.87 -3.86 11.22
C LEU A 68 11.41 -3.48 12.63
N THR A 69 11.41 -2.20 12.96
CA THR A 69 10.96 -1.65 14.24
C THR A 69 10.07 -0.45 14.01
N GLN A 70 9.30 -0.07 15.04
CA GLN A 70 8.47 1.13 14.97
C GLN A 70 9.30 2.40 14.72
N ASP A 71 10.46 2.53 15.37
CA ASP A 71 11.33 3.71 15.24
C ASP A 71 12.07 3.78 13.89
N ALA A 72 12.26 2.64 13.21
CA ALA A 72 12.81 2.61 11.86
C ALA A 72 11.80 3.06 10.80
N MET A 73 10.52 3.15 11.16
CA MET A 73 9.46 3.58 10.28
C MET A 73 9.50 5.09 10.04
N ILE A 74 9.10 5.52 8.84
CA ILE A 74 8.87 6.94 8.55
C ILE A 74 7.76 7.47 9.47
N THR A 75 8.09 8.43 10.33
CA THR A 75 7.21 8.94 11.39
C THR A 75 5.91 9.52 10.82
N GLU A 76 5.99 10.21 9.69
CA GLU A 76 4.88 10.90 9.03
C GLU A 76 4.07 9.99 8.09
N ALA A 77 4.49 8.74 7.85
CA ALA A 77 3.82 7.86 6.89
C ALA A 77 2.43 7.38 7.32
N GLN A 78 2.07 7.57 8.61
CA GLN A 78 0.76 7.23 9.18
C GLN A 78 0.27 5.79 8.85
N SER A 79 1.21 4.90 8.54
CA SER A 79 0.97 3.49 8.23
C SER A 79 0.58 2.76 9.51
N SER A 80 -0.46 1.93 9.47
CA SER A 80 -0.96 1.26 10.66
C SER A 80 -1.67 -0.05 10.38
N TRP A 81 -1.65 -0.92 11.38
CA TRP A 81 -2.47 -2.12 11.49
C TRP A 81 -3.38 -2.00 12.70
N GLY A 82 -4.58 -2.54 12.60
CA GLY A 82 -5.61 -2.46 13.63
C GLY A 82 -6.78 -3.38 13.30
N CYS A 83 -7.77 -3.48 14.18
CA CYS A 83 -9.05 -4.02 13.77
C CYS A 83 -9.95 -2.91 13.20
N GLU A 84 -10.78 -3.28 12.24
CA GLU A 84 -11.83 -2.39 11.75
C GLU A 84 -12.83 -2.05 12.87
N ASN A 85 -13.03 -0.75 13.09
CA ASN A 85 -13.82 -0.17 14.17
C ASN A 85 -13.28 -0.46 15.59
N GLY A 86 -12.03 -0.91 15.71
CA GLY A 86 -11.35 -1.03 16.98
C GLY A 86 -10.89 0.34 17.47
N GLU A 87 -11.41 0.80 18.61
CA GLU A 87 -10.87 1.97 19.31
C GLU A 87 -9.95 1.49 20.44
N GLY A 88 -8.69 1.96 20.45
CA GLY A 88 -7.77 1.72 21.58
C GLY A 88 -7.20 0.31 21.69
N GLU A 89 -7.18 -0.46 20.61
CA GLU A 89 -6.62 -1.81 20.63
C GLU A 89 -5.10 -1.79 20.82
N SER A 90 -4.60 -2.67 21.68
CA SER A 90 -3.17 -2.82 21.90
C SER A 90 -2.54 -3.58 20.72
N LEU A 91 -1.41 -3.07 20.23
CA LEU A 91 -0.58 -3.78 19.27
C LEU A 91 0.38 -4.72 20.02
N ASP A 92 0.71 -5.85 19.41
CA ASP A 92 1.79 -6.71 19.86
C ASP A 92 3.17 -6.12 19.51
N ALA A 93 4.24 -6.79 19.94
CA ALA A 93 5.61 -6.35 19.68
C ALA A 93 5.98 -6.27 18.18
N ASN A 94 5.22 -6.94 17.32
CA ASN A 94 5.42 -6.91 15.87
C ASN A 94 4.57 -5.84 15.19
N GLY A 95 3.72 -5.11 15.92
CA GLY A 95 2.87 -4.04 15.39
C GLY A 95 1.53 -4.51 14.84
N PHE A 96 1.09 -5.74 15.14
CA PHE A 96 -0.23 -6.26 14.77
C PHE A 96 -1.22 -6.20 15.93
N PRO A 97 -2.55 -6.25 15.69
CA PRO A 97 -3.54 -6.30 16.77
C PRO A 97 -3.29 -7.49 17.71
N SER A 98 -3.14 -7.23 19.01
CA SER A 98 -2.83 -8.28 20.00
C SER A 98 -4.02 -9.16 20.37
N THR A 99 -5.22 -8.80 19.94
CA THR A 99 -6.46 -9.55 20.21
C THR A 99 -7.26 -9.75 18.95
N THR A 100 -8.09 -10.79 18.95
CA THR A 100 -8.99 -11.10 17.83
C THR A 100 -9.86 -9.92 17.44
N CYS A 101 -9.80 -9.54 16.16
CA CYS A 101 -10.69 -8.52 15.61
C CYS A 101 -12.13 -9.01 15.52
N GLY A 102 -13.09 -8.20 16.00
CA GLY A 102 -14.52 -8.51 15.88
C GLY A 102 -15.02 -8.58 14.43
N THR A 103 -14.38 -7.83 13.53
CA THR A 103 -14.72 -7.82 12.10
C THR A 103 -13.53 -8.19 11.22
N HIS A 104 -12.75 -7.22 10.77
CA HIS A 104 -11.60 -7.43 9.90
C HIS A 104 -10.33 -6.95 10.59
N VAL A 105 -9.21 -7.62 10.29
CA VAL A 105 -7.89 -6.99 10.46
C VAL A 105 -7.76 -5.98 9.32
N HIS A 106 -7.30 -4.78 9.64
CA HIS A 106 -7.23 -3.66 8.72
C HIS A 106 -5.82 -3.10 8.68
N GLN A 107 -5.30 -2.91 7.46
CA GLN A 107 -4.09 -2.17 7.18
C GLN A 107 -4.42 -0.85 6.48
N LEU A 108 -3.83 0.24 6.97
CA LEU A 108 -3.86 1.55 6.34
C LEU A 108 -2.45 1.95 5.90
N LEU A 109 -2.33 2.38 4.65
CA LEU A 109 -1.11 2.95 4.09
C LEU A 109 -1.44 4.33 3.54
N PHE A 110 -0.77 5.36 4.02
CA PHE A 110 -0.87 6.71 3.46
C PHE A 110 0.36 7.00 2.62
N PHE A 111 0.12 7.42 1.39
CA PHE A 111 1.19 7.84 0.50
C PHE A 111 1.65 9.27 0.86
N PRO A 112 2.88 9.63 0.47
CA PRO A 112 3.31 11.01 0.45
C PRO A 112 2.28 11.93 -0.23
N GLN A 113 2.06 13.11 0.32
CA GLN A 113 1.10 14.10 -0.18
C GLN A 113 1.74 15.42 -0.62
N CYS A 114 3.07 15.51 -0.57
CA CYS A 114 3.83 16.62 -1.09
C CYS A 114 4.71 16.16 -2.25
N VAL A 115 4.79 16.99 -3.29
CA VAL A 115 5.55 16.67 -4.50
C VAL A 115 6.33 17.89 -5.00
N ASN A 116 7.56 17.67 -5.44
CA ASN A 116 8.26 18.62 -6.29
C ASN A 116 7.84 18.35 -7.74
N THR A 117 7.18 19.31 -8.38
CA THR A 117 6.62 19.13 -9.73
C THR A 117 7.66 19.03 -10.84
N GLU A 118 8.92 19.37 -10.55
CA GLU A 118 10.03 19.30 -11.51
C GLU A 118 10.81 17.99 -11.36
N THR A 119 11.12 17.58 -10.11
CA THR A 119 11.94 16.38 -9.84
C THR A 119 11.12 15.12 -9.61
N LEU A 120 9.81 15.25 -9.36
CA LEU A 120 8.90 14.18 -8.93
C LEU A 120 9.25 13.54 -7.58
N GLU A 121 10.17 14.15 -6.83
CA GLU A 121 10.42 13.74 -5.44
C GLU A 121 9.16 13.96 -4.60
N THR A 122 8.90 13.03 -3.68
CA THR A 122 7.73 13.08 -2.82
C THR A 122 8.12 13.00 -1.36
N THR A 123 7.31 13.61 -0.51
CA THR A 123 7.48 13.54 0.94
C THR A 123 6.13 13.72 1.64
N TYR A 124 6.12 13.51 2.94
CA TYR A 124 4.97 13.72 3.78
C TYR A 124 4.91 15.18 4.29
N LYS A 125 3.71 15.63 4.65
CA LYS A 125 3.57 16.82 5.51
C LYS A 125 4.05 16.47 6.92
N ASP A 126 4.46 17.49 7.65
CA ASP A 126 4.90 17.40 9.05
C ASP A 126 3.81 16.84 9.99
N ARG A 127 2.54 17.08 9.66
CA ARG A 127 1.37 16.50 10.34
C ARG A 127 0.17 16.54 9.42
N ARG A 128 -0.91 15.84 9.81
CA ARG A 128 -2.19 15.94 9.13
C ARG A 128 -2.72 17.37 9.17
N GLY A 129 -3.02 17.93 8.01
CA GLY A 129 -3.45 19.33 7.89
C GLY A 129 -2.31 20.35 7.98
N GLY A 130 -1.06 19.88 7.97
CA GLY A 130 0.13 20.70 7.91
C GLY A 130 0.42 21.23 6.50
N THR A 131 1.64 21.70 6.30
CA THR A 131 2.10 22.28 5.02
C THR A 131 3.20 21.44 4.40
N CYS A 132 3.31 21.49 3.08
CA CYS A 132 4.45 20.87 2.41
C CYS A 132 5.76 21.62 2.71
N PRO A 133 6.91 20.91 2.71
CA PRO A 133 8.22 21.55 2.81
C PRO A 133 8.45 22.58 1.70
N SER A 134 9.39 23.50 1.94
CA SER A 134 9.73 24.54 0.97
C SER A 134 10.14 23.94 -0.38
N GLY A 135 9.61 24.49 -1.47
CA GLY A 135 9.84 23.99 -2.84
C GLY A 135 8.95 22.83 -3.27
N MET A 136 8.04 22.35 -2.41
CA MET A 136 7.09 21.29 -2.74
C MET A 136 5.65 21.78 -2.63
N LYS A 137 4.74 21.11 -3.36
CA LYS A 137 3.31 21.44 -3.41
C LYS A 137 2.47 20.28 -2.91
N SER A 138 1.32 20.58 -2.31
CA SER A 138 0.35 19.57 -1.90
C SER A 138 -0.34 18.97 -3.12
N MET A 139 -0.45 17.65 -3.16
CA MET A 139 -1.22 16.89 -4.15
C MET A 139 -2.27 16.01 -3.46
N PRO A 140 -3.28 15.46 -4.16
CA PRO A 140 -4.25 14.55 -3.56
C PRO A 140 -3.53 13.36 -2.90
N GLN A 141 -3.75 13.17 -1.60
CA GLN A 141 -3.14 12.06 -0.86
C GLN A 141 -3.85 10.75 -1.18
N LEU A 142 -3.12 9.78 -1.71
CA LEU A 142 -3.59 8.42 -1.86
C LEU A 142 -3.51 7.67 -0.52
N ARG A 143 -4.53 6.88 -0.21
CA ARG A 143 -4.54 5.93 0.90
C ARG A 143 -4.99 4.56 0.43
N PHE A 144 -4.22 3.52 0.74
CA PHE A 144 -4.71 2.14 0.66
C PHE A 144 -5.32 1.70 1.98
N SER A 145 -6.47 1.06 1.89
CA SER A 145 -7.19 0.43 2.98
C SER A 145 -7.44 -1.02 2.61
N ILE A 146 -6.77 -1.93 3.33
CA ILE A 146 -6.83 -3.37 3.08
C ILE A 146 -7.47 -4.06 4.27
N ARG A 147 -8.60 -4.73 4.05
CA ARG A 147 -9.32 -5.52 5.06
C ARG A 147 -9.08 -7.00 4.82
N TYR A 148 -8.72 -7.72 5.87
CA TYR A 148 -8.54 -9.17 5.89
C TYR A 148 -9.61 -9.83 6.75
N ASP A 149 -10.30 -10.84 6.23
CA ASP A 149 -11.29 -11.62 6.99
C ASP A 149 -10.69 -12.91 7.53
N VAL A 150 -9.97 -12.78 8.64
CA VAL A 150 -9.25 -13.92 9.25
C VAL A 150 -10.14 -14.81 10.11
N ARG A 151 -11.39 -14.42 10.40
CA ARG A 151 -12.27 -15.14 11.34
C ARG A 151 -12.58 -16.56 10.88
N LYS A 152 -12.66 -16.79 9.56
CA LYS A 152 -12.90 -18.13 8.99
C LYS A 152 -11.68 -19.04 9.07
N VAL A 153 -10.48 -18.48 9.00
CA VAL A 153 -9.22 -19.24 8.97
C VAL A 153 -8.57 -19.34 10.35
N LEU A 154 -8.98 -18.50 11.29
CA LEU A 154 -8.60 -18.50 12.71
C LEU A 154 -9.85 -18.50 13.61
N PRO A 155 -10.66 -19.57 13.58
CA PRO A 155 -11.96 -19.61 14.26
C PRO A 155 -11.86 -19.55 15.79
N ASN A 156 -10.71 -19.95 16.35
CA ASN A 156 -10.46 -19.89 17.79
C ASN A 156 -9.94 -18.52 18.24
N GLY A 157 -9.73 -17.59 17.31
CA GLY A 157 -9.12 -16.29 17.59
C GLY A 157 -7.66 -16.39 18.06
N TRP A 158 -7.17 -15.28 18.60
CA TRP A 158 -5.87 -15.13 19.24
C TRP A 158 -5.94 -14.10 20.39
N THR A 159 -4.94 -14.16 21.26
CA THR A 159 -4.65 -13.18 22.31
C THR A 159 -3.13 -13.18 22.53
N GLY A 160 -2.52 -12.01 22.66
CA GLY A 160 -1.07 -11.85 22.72
C GLY A 160 -0.46 -11.63 21.34
N THR A 161 0.56 -12.42 20.98
CA THR A 161 1.20 -12.31 19.66
C THR A 161 0.23 -12.70 18.56
N ALA A 162 0.05 -11.81 17.58
CA ALA A 162 -0.80 -12.08 16.44
C ALA A 162 -0.22 -13.24 15.62
N PRO A 163 -1.06 -14.17 15.12
CA PRO A 163 -0.60 -15.27 14.27
C PRO A 163 -0.36 -14.82 12.83
N PHE A 164 0.17 -13.59 12.66
CA PHE A 164 0.40 -12.93 11.39
C PHE A 164 1.87 -12.60 11.22
N LYS A 165 2.29 -12.48 9.96
CA LYS A 165 3.54 -11.82 9.60
C LYS A 165 3.45 -11.25 8.20
N LEU A 166 4.32 -10.29 7.90
CA LEU A 166 4.65 -9.93 6.53
C LEU A 166 5.79 -10.80 6.02
N SER A 167 6.04 -10.84 4.71
CA SER A 167 7.19 -11.59 4.18
C SER A 167 8.53 -11.09 4.76
N CYS A 168 8.61 -9.81 5.11
CA CYS A 168 9.73 -9.15 5.79
C CYS A 168 9.73 -9.34 7.32
N GLY A 169 8.68 -9.92 7.90
CA GLY A 169 8.54 -10.17 9.34
C GLY A 169 7.46 -9.30 9.99
N PRO A 170 7.82 -8.19 10.66
CA PRO A 170 6.89 -7.39 11.46
C PRO A 170 5.91 -6.57 10.59
N ALA A 171 4.96 -5.91 11.22
CA ALA A 171 4.01 -5.00 10.57
C ALA A 171 4.69 -3.74 10.01
N TRP A 172 5.81 -3.31 10.61
CA TRP A 172 6.49 -2.06 10.30
C TRP A 172 7.01 -1.99 8.87
N CYS A 173 7.42 -3.12 8.28
CA CYS A 173 7.90 -3.18 6.90
C CYS A 173 6.76 -3.13 5.84
N SER A 174 5.59 -2.69 6.26
CA SER A 174 4.44 -2.43 5.41
C SER A 174 4.73 -1.30 4.44
N HIS A 175 4.57 -1.60 3.15
CA HIS A 175 4.64 -0.58 2.12
C HIS A 175 3.58 -0.82 1.05
N GLY A 176 3.34 0.22 0.26
CA GLY A 176 2.54 0.13 -0.96
C GLY A 176 3.19 0.94 -2.06
N ASP A 177 3.21 0.37 -3.26
CA ASP A 177 3.72 1.05 -4.44
C ASP A 177 2.58 1.74 -5.21
N PHE A 178 2.86 2.94 -5.68
CA PHE A 178 2.01 3.66 -6.61
C PHE A 178 2.81 4.08 -7.83
N ILE A 179 2.22 3.80 -8.99
CA ILE A 179 2.64 4.35 -10.27
C ILE A 179 1.42 5.10 -10.78
N ASN A 180 1.60 6.34 -11.22
CA ASN A 180 0.50 7.10 -11.77
C ASN A 180 0.19 6.61 -13.19
N GLY A 181 -1.07 6.27 -13.45
CA GLY A 181 -1.59 6.19 -14.81
C GLY A 181 -3.00 6.72 -14.94
N TRP A 182 -3.38 7.69 -14.09
CA TRP A 182 -4.48 8.58 -14.39
C TRP A 182 -4.12 9.42 -15.61
N THR A 183 -5.08 9.66 -16.51
CA THR A 183 -4.91 10.67 -17.55
C THR A 183 -4.70 12.05 -16.91
N GLU A 184 -4.07 12.97 -17.63
CA GLU A 184 -3.86 14.35 -17.14
C GLU A 184 -5.17 15.03 -16.70
N GLU A 185 -6.22 14.83 -17.49
CA GLU A 185 -7.57 15.29 -17.19
C GLU A 185 -8.11 14.70 -15.89
N ALA A 186 -8.02 13.37 -15.71
CA ALA A 186 -8.49 12.71 -14.51
C ALA A 186 -7.70 13.14 -13.27
N ALA A 187 -6.38 13.27 -13.37
CA ALA A 187 -5.53 13.75 -12.30
C ALA A 187 -5.86 15.21 -11.91
N THR A 188 -6.21 16.04 -12.89
CA THR A 188 -6.65 17.43 -12.66
C THR A 188 -8.02 17.48 -11.98
N ASN A 189 -8.98 16.71 -12.49
CA ASN A 189 -10.33 16.59 -11.90
C ASN A 189 -10.29 16.08 -10.46
N MET A 190 -9.29 15.25 -10.12
CA MET A 190 -9.08 14.76 -8.77
C MET A 190 -8.77 15.87 -7.76
N ILE A 191 -8.26 17.04 -8.18
CA ILE A 191 -8.05 18.17 -7.25
C ILE A 191 -9.38 18.60 -6.62
N ALA A 192 -10.49 18.60 -7.37
CA ALA A 192 -11.80 18.95 -6.82
C ALA A 192 -12.30 17.97 -5.74
N THR A 193 -11.80 16.73 -5.72
CA THR A 193 -12.07 15.78 -4.63
C THR A 193 -11.43 16.22 -3.30
N THR A 194 -10.53 17.21 -3.37
CA THR A 194 -9.77 17.70 -2.22
C THR A 194 -10.41 18.86 -1.48
N GLU A 195 -11.41 19.49 -2.08
CA GLU A 195 -12.05 20.71 -1.58
C GLU A 195 -13.08 20.43 -0.47
N GLU A 196 -13.83 19.34 -0.59
CA GLU A 196 -14.96 19.03 0.30
C GLU A 196 -14.86 17.60 0.86
N LYS A 197 -14.50 17.45 2.14
CA LYS A 197 -14.27 16.16 2.82
C LYS A 197 -15.41 15.13 2.68
N MET A 198 -16.65 15.59 2.68
CA MET A 198 -17.85 14.73 2.77
C MET A 198 -18.61 14.63 1.46
N LYS A 199 -18.04 15.16 0.37
CA LYS A 199 -18.65 15.13 -0.95
C LYS A 199 -17.92 14.14 -1.82
N PHE A 200 -18.68 13.20 -2.38
CA PHE A 200 -18.15 12.35 -3.42
C PHE A 200 -17.94 13.18 -4.70
N SER A 201 -16.73 13.11 -5.25
CA SER A 201 -16.40 13.70 -6.54
C SER A 201 -15.96 12.57 -7.48
N ALA A 202 -16.65 12.47 -8.61
CA ALA A 202 -16.30 11.54 -9.66
C ALA A 202 -14.96 11.95 -10.31
N VAL A 203 -14.10 10.97 -10.57
CA VAL A 203 -12.86 11.17 -11.34
C VAL A 203 -13.08 10.51 -12.71
N SER A 204 -13.33 11.35 -13.72
CA SER A 204 -13.46 10.95 -15.13
C SER A 204 -12.30 11.51 -15.95
N GLY A 205 -12.02 10.88 -17.09
CA GLY A 205 -11.14 11.44 -18.11
C GLY A 205 -11.23 10.69 -19.44
N ALA A 206 -10.34 11.01 -20.38
CA ALA A 206 -10.33 10.43 -21.74
C ALA A 206 -10.42 8.89 -21.86
N LEU A 207 -10.08 8.12 -20.82
CA LEU A 207 -10.14 6.64 -20.82
C LEU A 207 -11.43 6.06 -20.20
N GLY A 208 -12.35 6.90 -19.75
CA GLY A 208 -13.65 6.48 -19.22
C GLY A 208 -14.13 7.36 -18.06
N ASP A 209 -15.41 7.16 -17.73
CA ASP A 209 -16.05 7.84 -16.61
C ASP A 209 -15.88 7.08 -15.30
N ALA A 210 -16.14 7.78 -14.19
CA ALA A 210 -16.20 7.16 -12.88
C ALA A 210 -17.21 5.99 -12.88
N GLY A 211 -16.71 4.79 -12.57
CA GLY A 211 -17.53 3.57 -12.51
C GLY A 211 -17.70 2.83 -13.85
N SER A 212 -17.14 3.32 -14.96
CA SER A 212 -17.19 2.62 -16.27
C SER A 212 -16.44 1.29 -16.27
N GLY A 213 -15.54 1.08 -15.31
CA GLY A 213 -14.70 -0.11 -15.20
C GLY A 213 -13.63 -0.17 -16.31
N PRO A 214 -12.74 -1.17 -16.26
CA PRO A 214 -11.69 -1.32 -17.24
C PRO A 214 -12.25 -1.81 -18.59
N THR A 215 -11.85 -1.14 -19.67
CA THR A 215 -12.16 -1.56 -21.05
C THR A 215 -11.15 -2.57 -21.60
N CYS A 216 -10.02 -2.75 -20.91
CA CYS A 216 -8.98 -3.70 -21.27
C CYS A 216 -8.95 -4.90 -20.31
N LYS A 217 -8.53 -6.06 -20.83
CA LYS A 217 -8.26 -7.25 -20.02
C LYS A 217 -6.80 -7.22 -19.57
N ALA A 218 -6.57 -7.09 -18.27
CA ALA A 218 -5.23 -7.24 -17.72
C ALA A 218 -4.65 -8.62 -18.05
N LYS A 219 -3.37 -8.64 -18.43
CA LYS A 219 -2.62 -9.84 -18.70
C LYS A 219 -1.26 -9.72 -18.00
N ASP A 220 -0.89 -10.73 -17.22
CA ASP A 220 0.47 -10.82 -16.70
C ASP A 220 1.44 -10.93 -17.87
N ALA A 221 2.43 -10.02 -17.90
CA ALA A 221 3.45 -10.02 -18.93
C ALA A 221 4.39 -11.22 -18.82
N ASP A 222 4.47 -11.83 -17.62
CA ASP A 222 5.36 -12.95 -17.33
C ASP A 222 4.70 -14.04 -16.45
N PRO A 223 3.66 -14.73 -16.98
CA PRO A 223 2.85 -15.65 -16.18
C PRO A 223 3.58 -16.93 -15.77
N SER A 224 4.69 -17.28 -16.41
CA SER A 224 5.41 -18.54 -16.19
C SER A 224 6.53 -18.46 -15.15
N HIS A 225 7.01 -17.27 -14.80
CA HIS A 225 8.14 -17.09 -13.89
C HIS A 225 7.75 -16.51 -12.52
N GLY A 226 6.45 -16.38 -12.24
CA GLY A 226 5.91 -16.08 -10.91
C GLY A 226 5.58 -17.33 -10.09
N THR A 227 5.46 -17.17 -8.76
CA THR A 227 4.85 -18.17 -7.89
C THR A 227 3.98 -17.48 -6.83
N GLY A 228 2.87 -18.12 -6.46
CA GLY A 228 2.04 -17.72 -5.31
C GLY A 228 2.38 -18.47 -4.02
N ASP A 229 3.35 -19.39 -4.05
CA ASP A 229 3.75 -20.17 -2.88
C ASP A 229 4.88 -19.46 -2.12
N TYR A 230 4.71 -19.27 -0.81
CA TYR A 230 5.67 -18.55 0.02
C TYR A 230 7.01 -19.28 0.12
N ALA A 231 7.01 -20.60 0.36
CA ALA A 231 8.23 -21.38 0.50
C ALA A 231 9.04 -21.41 -0.81
N LYS A 232 8.37 -21.55 -1.95
CA LYS A 232 8.97 -21.46 -3.28
C LYS A 232 9.51 -20.06 -3.56
N SER A 233 8.79 -19.01 -3.16
CA SER A 233 9.27 -17.62 -3.28
C SER A 233 10.58 -17.42 -2.51
N VAL A 234 10.63 -17.83 -1.24
CA VAL A 234 11.84 -17.77 -0.40
C VAL A 234 12.98 -18.56 -1.02
N ALA A 235 12.71 -19.78 -1.52
CA ALA A 235 13.72 -20.63 -2.15
C ALA A 235 14.25 -20.05 -3.49
N VAL A 236 13.45 -19.28 -4.23
CA VAL A 236 13.90 -18.59 -5.45
C VAL A 236 14.71 -17.34 -5.09
N MET A 237 14.30 -16.61 -4.05
CA MET A 237 15.03 -15.43 -3.57
C MET A 237 16.41 -15.79 -3.01
N SER A 238 16.53 -16.90 -2.28
CA SER A 238 17.81 -17.38 -1.75
C SER A 238 18.78 -17.91 -2.80
N LYS A 239 18.27 -18.21 -4.02
CA LYS A 239 19.07 -18.67 -5.17
C LYS A 239 19.52 -17.54 -6.09
N ARG A 240 19.07 -16.30 -5.85
CA ARG A 240 19.53 -15.13 -6.60
C ARG A 240 20.91 -14.70 -6.11
N ASP A 241 21.96 -15.32 -6.65
CA ASP A 241 23.09 -14.52 -7.11
C ASP A 241 22.60 -13.83 -8.39
N VAL A 242 22.20 -12.56 -8.27
CA VAL A 242 21.79 -11.80 -9.45
C VAL A 242 23.07 -11.41 -10.19
N ASP A 243 23.47 -12.21 -11.17
CA ASP A 243 24.41 -11.72 -12.17
C ASP A 243 23.72 -10.53 -12.87
N SER A 244 24.36 -9.37 -12.80
CA SER A 244 23.81 -8.04 -13.12
C SER A 244 23.43 -7.82 -14.59
N SER A 245 23.37 -8.88 -15.39
CA SER A 245 23.02 -8.86 -16.81
C SER A 245 21.51 -8.68 -17.02
N GLY A 246 21.04 -7.43 -16.92
CA GLY A 246 19.82 -6.99 -17.61
C GLY A 246 18.91 -6.02 -16.85
N TRP A 247 19.01 -5.92 -15.53
CA TRP A 247 18.24 -4.97 -14.73
C TRP A 247 19.18 -4.05 -13.96
N SER A 248 19.68 -3.01 -14.61
CA SER A 248 20.35 -1.91 -13.91
C SER A 248 19.27 -0.98 -13.34
N SER A 249 18.83 -1.21 -12.09
CA SER A 249 18.33 -0.08 -11.31
C SER A 249 19.56 0.76 -10.95
N LYS A 250 19.62 2.01 -11.41
CA LYS A 250 20.68 2.96 -11.02
C LYS A 250 20.48 3.46 -9.58
N SER A 251 20.18 2.58 -8.63
CA SER A 251 20.29 2.88 -7.21
C SER A 251 21.53 2.18 -6.67
N ARG A 252 22.69 2.80 -6.90
CA ARG A 252 23.89 2.49 -6.12
C ARG A 252 23.57 2.85 -4.67
N TYR A 253 23.57 1.89 -3.76
CA TYR A 253 24.35 2.02 -2.53
C TYR A 253 24.90 0.66 -2.11
N VAL A 254 26.21 0.69 -1.96
CA VAL A 254 27.13 -0.39 -1.64
C VAL A 254 27.04 -0.62 -0.13
N ARG A 255 26.94 -1.89 0.27
CA ARG A 255 27.16 -2.30 1.67
C ARG A 255 28.56 -1.86 2.10
N ALA A 256 28.63 -1.06 3.15
CA ALA A 256 29.79 -1.02 4.04
C ALA A 256 29.49 -1.92 5.24
#